data_AF-A0A9X4AV76-F1
#
_entry.id   AF-A0A9X4AV76-F1
#
_cell.length_a   1.000
_cell.length_b   1.000
_cell.length_c   1.000
_cell.angle_alpha   90.00
_cell.angle_beta   90.00
_cell.angle_gamma   90.00
#
_symmetry.space_group_name_H-M   'P 1'
#
loop_
_entity.id
_entity.type
_entity.pdbx_description
1 polymer ?
#
loop_
_entity_poly.entity_id
_entity_poly.type
_entity_poly.pdbx_seq_one_letter_code
_entity_poly.pdbx_strand_id
1 'polypeptide(L)'
;MTKRYSRDAETCRFRGARAHLIGSTLAAAAIFATTGARAEPAECSLDPSMWPAPAKPYFLIAFDTSGSMSQNVMQAGAPVMSSCGFGSSRGDHAKCVVKNLVETYGEQVNFGLAAFARGSAMNCTSTCANVGFGDGNGTCTWQSYPGGGVPGGGCGTEPTSQPNSEDRHGGEILVPVRLDNFYAPPLEPSNVSELLQWVDNDCTQSGTMPKELWAQGETPINGLLRDAYRYLSVGWSNPTGTRSFPSPIADAGERACRPVRVLLITDGLESCDASADAVDAAADLYAGFTKGGILWSVKTHVIDFAAASLNNDAVAAAGGTGTAIKANNEAALSMALATIIEGTIGKAEVCDEADNDCNGCTDEGFGLDGPCSVGVGACERTGFLVCDGQGGTACGVAPGQPETEICGDAIDSDCDGDPSNGCNEDLDGDGVPGAFDNCADVANPDQADQDGDGEGDACDADPDGDGIPTGMGDNCPTTPNPDQADSDMDTLGDACDRDSVLDDDQDTIPDAQDVCPAVPDPDQADQDGDGVGNACDDDIDGDGLLNDVDACPLDPRLSCPNPIFDVDCAYGAGSSSDFTPAAMASILAGLALFTRRRSMRRSASRTARSTRR
;
A
#
# COMPACT_ATOMS: atom_id res chain seq x y z
N MET A 1 -40.53 28.59 -26.48
CA MET A 1 -41.09 27.26 -26.11
C MET A 1 -40.23 26.18 -26.75
N THR A 2 -39.63 25.33 -25.91
CA THR A 2 -39.19 23.93 -26.15
C THR A 2 -38.23 23.61 -27.32
N LYS A 3 -36.95 23.27 -27.01
CA LYS A 3 -36.36 21.91 -26.82
C LYS A 3 -36.09 21.19 -28.16
N ARG A 4 -35.03 20.41 -28.42
CA ARG A 4 -33.83 19.91 -27.71
C ARG A 4 -32.98 19.09 -28.72
N TYR A 5 -31.67 19.00 -28.46
CA TYR A 5 -30.72 17.84 -28.61
C TYR A 5 -30.38 17.30 -30.02
N SER A 6 -29.08 17.28 -30.43
CA SER A 6 -28.01 16.26 -30.15
C SER A 6 -28.07 15.13 -31.20
N ARG A 7 -27.01 14.52 -31.75
CA ARG A 7 -25.55 14.47 -31.54
C ARG A 7 -24.92 13.77 -32.78
N ASP A 8 -23.59 13.68 -32.77
CA ASP A 8 -22.72 12.68 -33.43
C ASP A 8 -22.26 12.90 -34.88
N ALA A 9 -20.93 12.97 -35.05
CA ALA A 9 -20.18 12.13 -35.97
C ALA A 9 -18.66 12.24 -35.73
N GLU A 10 -18.02 11.07 -35.72
CA GLU A 10 -16.59 10.79 -35.60
C GLU A 10 -15.75 11.15 -36.84
N THR A 11 -14.43 10.92 -36.70
CA THR A 11 -13.42 10.49 -37.69
C THR A 11 -12.47 11.49 -38.39
N CYS A 12 -11.19 11.34 -37.97
CA CYS A 12 -9.98 11.04 -38.76
C CYS A 12 -9.30 12.06 -39.70
N ARG A 13 -8.02 12.34 -39.34
CA ARG A 13 -6.77 12.52 -40.15
C ARG A 13 -6.72 13.53 -41.31
N PHE A 14 -5.71 14.42 -41.29
CA PHE A 14 -4.47 14.34 -42.13
C PHE A 14 -3.64 15.66 -42.16
N ARG A 15 -2.31 15.49 -42.08
CA ARG A 15 -1.16 16.24 -42.67
C ARG A 15 -1.26 17.75 -42.97
N GLY A 16 -0.36 18.50 -42.31
CA GLY A 16 0.82 19.18 -42.88
C GLY A 16 0.67 20.11 -44.09
N ALA A 17 1.11 21.36 -43.93
CA ALA A 17 1.62 22.20 -45.02
C ALA A 17 2.71 23.17 -44.53
N ARG A 18 3.87 23.12 -45.21
CA ARG A 18 4.93 24.13 -45.19
C ARG A 18 4.57 25.31 -46.11
N ALA A 19 4.99 26.53 -45.77
CA ALA A 19 5.31 27.55 -46.77
C ALA A 19 6.46 28.46 -46.27
N HIS A 20 7.53 28.49 -47.07
CA HIS A 20 8.65 29.42 -47.00
C HIS A 20 8.23 30.84 -47.41
N LEU A 21 8.86 31.88 -46.83
CA LEU A 21 9.25 33.05 -47.61
C LEU A 21 10.50 33.74 -47.03
N ILE A 22 11.38 34.13 -47.94
CA ILE A 22 12.72 34.70 -47.76
C ILE A 22 12.60 36.24 -47.67
N GLY A 23 13.42 36.88 -46.84
CA GLY A 23 13.58 38.34 -46.86
C GLY A 23 14.61 38.84 -45.86
N SER A 24 15.86 38.97 -46.30
CA SER A 24 16.96 39.60 -45.57
C SER A 24 17.03 41.10 -45.90
N THR A 25 16.99 41.97 -44.88
CA THR A 25 17.52 43.34 -44.92
C THR A 25 18.11 43.72 -43.57
N LEU A 26 19.33 44.28 -43.62
CA LEU A 26 20.16 44.73 -42.51
C LEU A 26 19.56 45.91 -41.71
N ALA A 27 19.96 45.91 -40.43
CA ALA A 27 20.27 47.06 -39.57
C ALA A 27 19.12 47.94 -39.04
N ALA A 28 18.72 47.64 -37.80
CA ALA A 28 18.57 48.65 -36.76
C ALA A 28 18.96 48.01 -35.42
N ALA A 29 20.11 48.42 -34.87
CA ALA A 29 20.49 48.11 -33.51
C ALA A 29 19.56 48.90 -32.56
N ALA A 30 18.39 48.35 -32.28
CA ALA A 30 17.59 48.75 -31.15
C ALA A 30 18.08 47.96 -29.95
N ILE A 31 18.65 48.67 -28.99
CA ILE A 31 18.88 48.19 -27.62
C ILE A 31 17.49 47.84 -27.07
N PHE A 32 17.07 46.59 -27.27
CA PHE A 32 16.01 46.02 -26.46
C PHE A 32 16.63 45.79 -25.09
N ALA A 33 16.34 46.73 -24.19
CA ALA A 33 16.32 46.43 -22.78
C ALA A 33 15.61 45.09 -22.63
N THR A 34 16.31 44.13 -22.04
CA THR A 34 15.76 42.85 -21.59
C THR A 34 14.55 43.17 -20.73
N THR A 35 13.35 43.14 -21.33
CA THR A 35 12.13 42.91 -20.55
C THR A 35 12.41 41.65 -19.77
N GLY A 36 12.42 41.78 -18.45
CA GLY A 36 12.83 40.74 -17.52
C GLY A 36 12.30 39.40 -17.98
N ALA A 37 13.20 38.41 -18.03
CA ALA A 37 12.81 37.02 -18.14
C ALA A 37 11.63 36.82 -17.19
N ARG A 38 10.46 36.55 -17.76
CA ARG A 38 9.35 36.03 -16.98
C ARG A 38 9.89 34.73 -16.41
N ALA A 39 10.17 34.71 -15.10
CA ALA A 39 10.65 33.50 -14.45
C ALA A 39 9.76 32.35 -14.90
N GLU A 40 10.37 31.30 -15.44
CA GLU A 40 9.66 30.06 -15.73
C GLU A 40 8.92 29.63 -14.46
N PRO A 41 7.67 29.13 -14.56
CA PRO A 41 6.95 28.68 -13.37
C PRO A 41 7.85 27.69 -12.65
N ALA A 42 8.05 27.91 -11.36
CA ALA A 42 8.94 27.11 -10.55
C ALA A 42 8.56 25.63 -10.70
N GLU A 43 9.49 24.84 -11.24
CA GLU A 43 9.19 23.46 -11.59
C GLU A 43 9.05 22.65 -10.31
N CYS A 44 7.88 22.02 -10.15
CA CYS A 44 7.62 21.01 -9.13
C CYS A 44 8.51 19.80 -9.40
N SER A 45 9.76 19.92 -8.96
CA SER A 45 10.81 18.95 -9.15
C SER A 45 10.64 17.78 -8.20
N LEU A 46 11.21 16.62 -8.54
CA LEU A 46 11.35 15.50 -7.61
C LEU A 46 12.32 15.80 -6.45
N ASP A 47 13.11 16.88 -6.54
CA ASP A 47 14.02 17.34 -5.48
C ASP A 47 13.31 18.35 -4.57
N PRO A 48 13.06 18.02 -3.28
CA PRO A 48 12.40 18.92 -2.34
C PRO A 48 13.13 20.24 -2.09
N SER A 49 14.44 20.31 -2.35
CA SER A 49 15.21 21.55 -2.17
C SER A 49 14.94 22.60 -3.25
N MET A 50 14.27 22.19 -4.33
CA MET A 50 13.92 23.05 -5.47
C MET A 50 12.48 23.54 -5.41
N TRP A 51 11.69 23.10 -4.43
CA TRP A 51 10.30 23.52 -4.30
C TRP A 51 10.18 25.01 -3.95
N PRO A 52 9.16 25.70 -4.47
CA PRO A 52 8.89 27.07 -4.08
C PRO A 52 8.61 27.17 -2.58
N ALA A 53 8.81 28.35 -2.02
CA ALA A 53 8.34 28.59 -0.66
C ALA A 53 6.79 28.61 -0.62
N PRO A 54 6.18 28.03 0.44
CA PRO A 54 4.75 28.16 0.72
C PRO A 54 4.26 29.61 0.69
N ALA A 55 3.05 29.84 0.19
CA ALA A 55 2.37 31.12 0.28
C ALA A 55 2.20 31.55 1.74
N LYS A 56 2.56 32.79 2.08
CA LYS A 56 2.28 33.30 3.43
C LYS A 56 0.77 33.54 3.61
N PRO A 57 0.12 32.94 4.62
CA PRO A 57 -1.27 33.25 4.97
C PRO A 57 -1.50 34.76 5.20
N TYR A 58 -2.70 35.23 4.91
CA TYR A 58 -3.12 36.61 5.16
C TYR A 58 -4.00 36.68 6.41
N PHE A 59 -3.59 37.50 7.36
CA PHE A 59 -4.30 37.77 8.60
C PHE A 59 -4.59 39.25 8.75
N LEU A 60 -5.87 39.64 8.78
CA LEU A 60 -6.28 40.98 9.16
C LEU A 60 -6.73 40.97 10.62
N ILE A 61 -6.00 41.66 11.49
CA ILE A 61 -6.37 41.83 12.90
C ILE A 61 -7.40 42.96 12.96
N ALA A 62 -8.63 42.61 13.31
CA ALA A 62 -9.72 43.56 13.57
C ALA A 62 -9.81 43.77 15.08
N PHE A 63 -9.30 44.92 15.55
CA PHE A 63 -9.16 45.21 16.96
C PHE A 63 -10.32 46.08 17.46
N ASP A 64 -11.02 45.59 18.47
CA ASP A 64 -12.03 46.34 19.19
C ASP A 64 -11.40 47.39 20.10
N THR A 65 -11.72 48.65 19.82
CA THR A 65 -11.26 49.82 20.57
C THR A 65 -12.39 50.46 21.37
N SER A 66 -13.43 49.71 21.71
CA SER A 66 -14.56 50.19 22.51
C SER A 66 -14.13 50.50 23.94
N GLY A 67 -14.90 51.32 24.65
CA GLY A 67 -14.65 51.65 26.05
C GLY A 67 -14.77 50.44 26.97
N SER A 68 -15.52 49.40 26.58
CA SER A 68 -15.59 48.15 27.36
C SER A 68 -14.25 47.41 27.39
N MET A 69 -13.42 47.55 26.36
CA MET A 69 -12.06 47.03 26.32
C MET A 69 -11.12 47.73 27.33
N SER A 70 -11.54 48.84 27.96
CA SER A 70 -10.78 49.49 29.04
C SER A 70 -11.00 48.82 30.41
N GLN A 71 -11.91 47.85 30.52
CA GLN A 71 -12.15 47.11 31.76
C GLN A 71 -10.96 46.23 32.11
N ASN A 72 -10.69 46.10 33.42
CA ASN A 72 -9.58 45.29 33.89
C ASN A 72 -9.83 43.79 33.71
N VAL A 73 -8.79 43.08 33.27
CA VAL A 73 -8.70 41.63 33.38
C VAL A 73 -8.43 41.29 34.85
N MET A 74 -9.30 40.46 35.43
CA MET A 74 -9.24 40.10 36.85
C MET A 74 -8.89 38.62 37.00
N GLN A 75 -7.85 38.32 37.79
CA GLN A 75 -7.48 36.96 38.17
C GLN A 75 -7.44 36.84 39.69
N ALA A 76 -8.08 35.81 40.25
CA ALA A 76 -8.23 35.65 41.70
C ALA A 76 -8.79 36.91 42.42
N GLY A 77 -9.59 37.72 41.70
CA GLY A 77 -10.21 38.94 42.23
C GLY A 77 -9.34 40.20 42.23
N ALA A 78 -8.13 40.17 41.65
CA ALA A 78 -7.26 41.32 41.52
C ALA A 78 -6.95 41.66 40.05
N PRO A 79 -6.74 42.96 39.70
CA PRO A 79 -6.26 43.33 38.38
C PRO A 79 -4.87 42.73 38.13
N VAL A 80 -4.67 42.15 36.96
CA VAL A 80 -3.39 41.58 36.54
C VAL A 80 -2.80 42.46 35.45
N MET A 81 -1.49 42.72 35.51
CA MET A 81 -0.77 43.43 34.45
C MET A 81 -0.41 42.45 33.32
N SER A 82 -0.35 42.92 32.09
CA SER A 82 0.16 42.11 30.96
C SER A 82 1.65 41.76 31.14
N SER A 83 2.09 40.68 30.50
CA SER A 83 3.48 40.23 30.49
C SER A 83 4.43 41.23 29.82
N CYS A 84 3.92 42.05 28.90
CA CYS A 84 4.65 43.15 28.26
C CYS A 84 4.86 44.37 29.19
N GLY A 85 4.34 44.33 30.42
CA GLY A 85 4.38 45.46 31.35
C GLY A 85 3.37 46.57 31.04
N PHE A 86 2.43 46.32 30.12
CA PHE A 86 1.30 47.22 29.88
C PHE A 86 0.27 47.11 31.01
N GLY A 87 -0.73 48.01 31.02
CA GLY A 87 -1.78 48.07 32.03
C GLY A 87 -2.60 46.78 32.18
N SER A 88 -3.57 46.81 33.09
CA SER A 88 -4.43 45.67 33.40
C SER A 88 -5.70 45.57 32.56
N SER A 89 -5.90 46.45 31.58
CA SER A 89 -7.14 46.45 30.78
C SER A 89 -7.17 45.31 29.75
N ARG A 90 -8.36 44.90 29.30
CA ARG A 90 -8.51 43.93 28.20
C ARG A 90 -7.75 44.39 26.97
N GLY A 91 -7.83 45.67 26.63
CA GLY A 91 -7.08 46.29 25.53
C GLY A 91 -5.56 46.19 25.72
N ASP A 92 -5.04 46.40 26.92
CA ASP A 92 -3.60 46.26 27.21
C ASP A 92 -3.13 44.81 27.06
N HIS A 93 -3.90 43.85 27.57
CA HIS A 93 -3.63 42.42 27.37
C HIS A 93 -3.68 42.06 25.87
N ALA A 94 -4.66 42.56 25.13
CA ALA A 94 -4.80 42.34 23.70
C ALA A 94 -3.61 42.89 22.90
N LYS A 95 -3.19 44.12 23.17
CA LYS A 95 -1.98 44.72 22.57
C LYS A 95 -0.74 43.89 22.82
N CYS A 96 -0.55 43.45 24.06
CA CYS A 96 0.60 42.60 24.41
C CYS A 96 0.62 41.30 23.60
N VAL A 97 -0.53 40.64 23.44
CA VAL A 97 -0.59 39.43 22.61
C VAL A 97 -0.33 39.76 21.15
N VAL A 98 -0.96 40.80 20.58
CA VAL A 98 -0.73 41.19 19.18
C VAL A 98 0.74 41.52 18.95
N LYS A 99 1.41 42.21 19.89
CA LYS A 99 2.84 42.48 19.85
C LYS A 99 3.64 41.17 19.75
N ASN A 100 3.44 40.27 20.71
CA ASN A 100 4.17 38.99 20.76
C ASN A 100 3.89 38.12 19.52
N LEU A 101 2.66 38.13 19.03
CA LEU A 101 2.21 37.41 17.84
C LEU A 101 2.95 37.89 16.59
N VAL A 102 3.00 39.21 16.40
CA VAL A 102 3.62 39.82 15.23
C VAL A 102 5.14 39.69 15.28
N GLU A 103 5.75 39.78 16.47
CA GLU A 103 7.18 39.49 16.66
C GLU A 103 7.52 38.02 16.37
N THR A 104 6.63 37.08 16.70
CA THR A 104 6.87 35.63 16.54
C THR A 104 6.59 35.14 15.12
N TYR A 105 5.48 35.58 14.51
CA TYR A 105 4.97 35.04 13.25
C TYR A 105 5.07 36.00 12.07
N GLY A 106 5.51 37.24 12.26
CA GLY A 106 5.55 38.26 11.20
C GLY A 106 6.46 37.94 10.01
N GLU A 107 7.33 36.94 10.12
CA GLU A 107 8.11 36.39 9.00
C GLU A 107 7.41 35.23 8.27
N GLN A 108 6.45 34.56 8.91
CA GLN A 108 5.76 33.37 8.41
C GLN A 108 4.38 33.70 7.80
N VAL A 109 3.74 34.77 8.27
CA VAL A 109 2.43 35.24 7.77
C VAL A 109 2.46 36.73 7.47
N ASN A 110 1.52 37.23 6.67
CA ASN A 110 1.33 38.66 6.46
C ASN A 110 0.19 39.17 7.32
N PHE A 111 0.52 40.05 8.26
CA PHE A 111 -0.47 40.73 9.08
C PHE A 111 -0.90 42.06 8.49
N GLY A 112 -2.16 42.41 8.72
CA GLY A 112 -2.69 43.77 8.65
C GLY A 112 -3.40 44.11 9.95
N LEU A 113 -3.64 45.40 10.16
CA LEU A 113 -4.34 45.89 11.34
C LEU A 113 -5.48 46.81 10.93
N ALA A 114 -6.66 46.52 11.44
CA ALA A 114 -7.85 47.34 11.36
C ALA A 114 -8.40 47.63 12.76
N ALA A 115 -8.90 48.83 12.99
CA ALA A 115 -9.56 49.22 14.23
C ALA A 115 -10.61 50.31 13.95
N PHE A 116 -11.45 50.68 14.92
CA PHE A 116 -12.41 51.76 14.70
C PHE A 116 -11.72 53.13 14.52
N ALA A 117 -12.22 53.91 13.55
CA ALA A 117 -11.66 55.20 13.18
C ALA A 117 -11.98 56.30 14.21
N ARG A 118 -10.96 56.93 14.79
CA ARG A 118 -11.12 58.27 15.43
C ARG A 118 -10.42 59.33 14.59
N GLY A 119 -11.18 60.36 14.22
CA GLY A 119 -10.64 61.55 13.58
C GLY A 119 -9.64 62.27 14.47
N SER A 120 -8.36 62.17 14.13
CA SER A 120 -7.29 63.17 14.33
C SER A 120 -7.47 64.15 15.51
N ALA A 121 -7.45 63.69 16.76
CA ALA A 121 -7.15 64.51 17.94
C ALA A 121 -7.09 63.64 19.21
N MET A 122 -6.11 62.74 19.30
CA MET A 122 -5.68 62.26 20.62
C MET A 122 -4.41 63.00 20.99
N ASN A 123 -4.53 63.93 21.95
CA ASN A 123 -3.36 64.51 22.59
C ASN A 123 -2.74 63.43 23.47
N CYS A 124 -1.72 62.74 22.95
CA CYS A 124 -0.93 61.85 23.77
C CYS A 124 -0.33 62.64 24.92
N THR A 125 -0.82 62.39 26.13
CA THR A 125 -0.11 62.77 27.33
C THR A 125 1.14 61.90 27.44
N SER A 126 2.17 62.36 28.13
CA SER A 126 3.45 61.63 28.35
C SER A 126 3.32 60.32 29.13
N THR A 127 2.10 59.81 29.32
CA THR A 127 1.75 58.56 29.97
C THR A 127 0.70 57.87 29.11
N CYS A 128 0.94 56.61 28.71
CA CYS A 128 -0.06 55.72 28.10
C CYS A 128 -1.10 55.25 29.13
N ALA A 129 -1.65 56.19 29.89
CA ALA A 129 -2.74 55.91 30.80
C ALA A 129 -4.03 55.89 29.98
N ASN A 130 -4.86 54.87 30.21
CA ASN A 130 -6.28 54.94 29.87
C ASN A 130 -6.83 56.22 30.49
N VAL A 131 -6.99 57.25 29.67
CA VAL A 131 -7.74 58.43 30.01
C VAL A 131 -9.15 57.92 30.23
N GLY A 132 -9.52 57.73 31.51
CA GLY A 132 -10.77 57.14 31.96
C GLY A 132 -11.98 57.98 31.56
N PHE A 133 -12.21 58.07 30.25
CA PHE A 133 -13.44 58.51 29.67
C PHE A 133 -14.36 57.31 29.82
N GLY A 134 -15.27 57.39 30.79
CA GLY A 134 -16.37 56.45 30.85
C GLY A 134 -17.08 56.36 29.50
N ASP A 135 -17.94 55.36 29.40
CA ASP A 135 -19.10 55.18 28.53
C ASP A 135 -20.05 56.40 28.41
N GLY A 136 -19.56 57.63 28.63
CA GLY A 136 -20.26 58.89 28.81
C GLY A 136 -20.90 59.44 27.54
N ASN A 137 -21.75 58.62 26.94
CA ASN A 137 -23.11 58.84 26.45
C ASN A 137 -23.25 57.87 25.29
N GLY A 138 -24.05 56.81 25.48
CA GLY A 138 -24.42 55.78 24.50
C GLY A 138 -25.12 56.33 23.25
N THR A 139 -24.41 57.20 22.56
CA THR A 139 -24.79 57.84 21.32
C THR A 139 -23.53 57.81 20.48
N CYS A 140 -23.44 56.85 19.57
CA CYS A 140 -22.55 56.93 18.42
C CYS A 140 -22.85 58.30 17.82
N THR A 141 -22.01 59.31 18.07
CA THR A 141 -22.27 60.69 17.65
C THR A 141 -20.92 61.27 17.23
N TRP A 142 -20.56 60.96 15.99
CA TRP A 142 -19.41 61.60 15.36
C TRP A 142 -19.88 62.41 14.16
N GLN A 143 -19.63 63.73 14.22
CA GLN A 143 -20.00 64.72 13.21
C GLN A 143 -19.14 64.69 11.94
N SER A 144 -18.23 63.72 11.79
CA SER A 144 -17.23 63.79 10.73
C SER A 144 -16.75 62.41 10.31
N TYR A 145 -17.70 61.57 9.92
CA TYR A 145 -17.45 60.58 8.88
C TYR A 145 -18.17 61.09 7.61
N PRO A 146 -17.42 61.60 6.60
CA PRO A 146 -18.02 62.20 5.41
C PRO A 146 -18.95 61.21 4.70
N GLY A 147 -20.25 61.53 4.61
CA GLY A 147 -21.30 60.69 4.02
C GLY A 147 -22.53 60.50 4.92
N GLY A 148 -22.40 60.69 6.23
CA GLY A 148 -23.53 60.64 7.18
C GLY A 148 -24.33 61.94 7.13
N GLY A 149 -25.44 61.95 6.39
CA GLY A 149 -26.26 63.13 6.16
C GLY A 149 -27.19 63.52 7.30
N VAL A 150 -26.77 63.56 8.57
CA VAL A 150 -27.51 64.27 9.65
C VAL A 150 -26.65 64.47 10.91
N PRO A 151 -26.72 65.65 11.57
CA PRO A 151 -26.09 65.86 12.86
C PRO A 151 -26.94 65.18 13.95
N GLY A 152 -26.61 63.93 14.30
CA GLY A 152 -27.28 63.23 15.40
C GLY A 152 -27.34 61.70 15.34
N GLY A 153 -26.81 61.06 14.29
CA GLY A 153 -26.72 59.59 14.21
C GLY A 153 -25.30 59.19 13.80
N GLY A 154 -24.56 58.58 14.71
CA GLY A 154 -23.28 57.94 14.42
C GLY A 154 -23.50 56.52 13.90
N CYS A 155 -22.41 56.00 13.32
CA CYS A 155 -22.41 54.92 12.33
C CYS A 155 -23.25 55.36 11.12
N GLY A 156 -22.59 55.55 9.97
CA GLY A 156 -23.12 56.29 8.82
C GLY A 156 -24.60 56.02 8.53
N THR A 157 -25.34 57.07 8.15
CA THR A 157 -26.77 56.96 7.85
C THR A 157 -27.03 55.76 6.96
N GLU A 158 -27.82 54.80 7.45
CA GLU A 158 -28.49 53.78 6.65
C GLU A 158 -28.96 54.41 5.33
N PRO A 159 -28.49 53.94 4.16
CA PRO A 159 -29.13 54.29 2.91
C PRO A 159 -30.49 53.59 2.94
N THR A 160 -31.50 54.29 3.45
CA THR A 160 -32.93 53.98 3.35
C THR A 160 -33.26 52.49 3.21
N SER A 161 -33.54 51.81 4.34
CA SER A 161 -34.20 50.48 4.45
C SER A 161 -33.37 49.20 4.20
N GLN A 162 -32.05 49.22 4.40
CA GLN A 162 -31.18 48.04 4.23
C GLN A 162 -30.03 48.05 5.27
N PRO A 163 -30.13 47.29 6.39
CA PRO A 163 -29.09 47.21 7.44
C PRO A 163 -27.76 46.57 7.00
N ASN A 164 -27.73 46.07 5.77
CA ASN A 164 -26.65 45.34 5.11
C ASN A 164 -25.98 46.13 3.97
N SER A 165 -26.09 47.47 3.94
CA SER A 165 -25.55 48.24 2.82
C SER A 165 -24.02 48.18 2.73
N GLU A 166 -23.51 47.92 1.53
CA GLU A 166 -22.09 47.94 1.17
C GLU A 166 -21.43 49.32 1.31
N ASP A 167 -22.16 50.36 1.73
CA ASP A 167 -21.67 51.73 1.96
C ASP A 167 -21.45 52.06 3.45
N ARG A 168 -21.75 51.12 4.37
CA ARG A 168 -21.60 51.33 5.81
C ARG A 168 -20.13 51.27 6.22
N HIS A 169 -19.53 52.41 6.51
CA HIS A 169 -18.15 52.51 6.93
C HIS A 169 -18.02 52.63 8.46
N GLY A 170 -17.12 51.84 9.03
CA GLY A 170 -16.83 51.85 10.47
C GLY A 170 -15.41 51.36 10.81
N GLY A 171 -14.73 50.65 9.91
CA GLY A 171 -13.36 50.19 10.08
C GLY A 171 -12.31 51.11 9.46
N GLU A 172 -11.34 51.45 10.28
CA GLU A 172 -9.99 51.94 9.99
C GLU A 172 -8.99 50.90 9.46
N ILE A 173 -8.61 50.80 8.18
CA ILE A 173 -7.38 50.04 7.86
C ILE A 173 -6.17 50.88 8.28
N LEU A 174 -5.50 50.48 9.35
CA LEU A 174 -4.36 51.20 9.94
C LEU A 174 -3.04 50.76 9.31
N VAL A 175 -2.89 49.45 9.11
CA VAL A 175 -1.71 48.82 8.50
C VAL A 175 -2.22 47.83 7.45
N PRO A 176 -1.86 47.99 6.16
CA PRO A 176 -2.29 47.06 5.13
C PRO A 176 -1.56 45.72 5.27
N VAL A 177 -2.26 44.63 4.98
CA VAL A 177 -1.63 43.32 4.69
C VAL A 177 -0.72 43.49 3.49
N ARG A 178 0.52 43.00 3.59
CA ARG A 178 1.46 43.03 2.47
C ARG A 178 1.12 41.93 1.47
N LEU A 179 1.03 42.33 0.19
CA LEU A 179 0.85 41.42 -0.94
C LEU A 179 2.07 40.49 -1.02
N ASP A 180 1.81 39.19 -1.14
CA ASP A 180 2.82 38.15 -1.33
C ASP A 180 2.60 37.47 -2.69
N ASN A 181 3.19 38.04 -3.74
CA ASN A 181 3.00 37.57 -5.12
C ASN A 181 3.88 36.35 -5.42
N PHE A 182 3.28 35.28 -5.96
CA PHE A 182 3.97 34.04 -6.33
C PHE A 182 5.15 34.25 -7.30
N TYR A 183 4.97 35.07 -8.34
CA TYR A 183 5.99 35.24 -9.40
C TYR A 183 7.03 36.32 -9.11
N ALA A 184 6.81 37.10 -8.06
CA ALA A 184 7.67 38.20 -7.66
C ALA A 184 7.47 38.44 -6.16
N PRO A 185 7.94 37.52 -5.28
CA PRO A 185 7.87 37.73 -3.84
C PRO A 185 8.57 39.08 -3.58
N PRO A 186 7.86 40.08 -3.06
CA PRO A 186 8.42 41.41 -3.02
C PRO A 186 9.65 41.42 -2.10
N LEU A 187 10.69 42.15 -2.52
CA LEU A 187 11.72 42.71 -1.62
C LEU A 187 11.14 43.83 -0.72
N GLU A 188 9.82 43.81 -0.46
CA GLU A 188 9.17 44.84 0.34
C GLU A 188 9.52 44.58 1.81
N PRO A 189 10.00 45.61 2.54
CA PRO A 189 10.29 45.46 3.94
C PRO A 189 9.00 45.08 4.68
N SER A 190 9.14 44.14 5.62
CA SER A 190 8.05 43.70 6.47
C SER A 190 7.33 44.91 7.12
N ASN A 191 6.00 44.89 7.12
CA ASN A 191 5.19 45.88 7.85
C ASN A 191 5.15 45.63 9.36
N VAL A 192 5.88 44.62 9.86
CA VAL A 192 5.99 44.30 11.30
C VAL A 192 6.38 45.53 12.12
N SER A 193 7.40 46.29 11.71
CA SER A 193 7.80 47.49 12.47
C SER A 193 6.70 48.56 12.55
N GLU A 194 5.88 48.69 11.50
CA GLU A 194 4.76 49.62 11.50
C GLU A 194 3.60 49.10 12.36
N LEU A 195 3.33 47.80 12.35
CA LEU A 195 2.30 47.19 13.17
C LEU A 195 2.67 47.28 14.66
N LEU A 196 3.92 47.00 15.01
CA LEU A 196 4.42 47.10 16.39
C LEU A 196 4.28 48.50 16.97
N GLN A 197 4.43 49.54 16.15
CA GLN A 197 4.18 50.92 16.58
C GLN A 197 2.74 51.17 17.04
N TRP A 198 1.76 50.31 16.72
CA TRP A 198 0.37 50.46 17.20
C TRP A 198 0.10 49.71 18.51
N VAL A 199 1.03 48.88 18.97
CA VAL A 199 0.84 47.96 20.11
C VAL A 199 2.04 47.94 21.06
N ASP A 200 2.94 48.91 20.95
CA ASP A 200 4.17 48.99 21.75
C ASP A 200 3.96 49.73 23.08
N ASN A 201 2.81 50.38 23.27
CA ASN A 201 2.51 51.20 24.45
C ASN A 201 3.54 52.33 24.64
N ASP A 202 4.08 52.88 23.55
CA ASP A 202 4.95 54.05 23.51
C ASP A 202 4.22 55.31 23.00
N CYS A 203 3.72 56.10 23.94
CA CYS A 203 3.03 57.36 23.67
C CYS A 203 3.99 58.57 23.61
N THR A 204 5.31 58.36 23.58
CA THR A 204 6.31 59.44 23.69
C THR A 204 6.80 59.98 22.34
N GLN A 205 6.37 59.39 21.23
CA GLN A 205 6.77 59.78 19.88
C GLN A 205 6.33 61.22 19.57
N SER A 206 7.26 62.19 19.66
CA SER A 206 6.98 63.61 19.41
C SER A 206 7.11 63.96 17.92
N GLY A 207 6.07 64.55 17.32
CA GLY A 207 6.14 65.18 15.98
C GLY A 207 5.18 64.62 14.93
N THR A 208 4.68 63.40 15.16
CA THR A 208 3.53 62.76 14.49
C THR A 208 2.58 62.26 15.58
N MET A 209 1.28 62.14 15.33
CA MET A 209 0.38 61.53 16.32
C MET A 209 0.92 60.14 16.66
N PRO A 210 1.17 59.81 17.94
CA PRO A 210 1.62 58.47 18.31
C PRO A 210 0.63 57.44 17.77
N LYS A 211 1.15 56.48 17.02
CA LYS A 211 0.41 55.28 16.66
C LYS A 211 0.30 54.48 17.94
N GLU A 212 -0.92 54.12 18.35
CA GLU A 212 -1.19 53.24 19.49
C GLU A 212 -2.69 52.90 19.47
N LEU A 213 -3.04 51.70 19.90
CA LEU A 213 -4.44 51.28 20.05
C LEU A 213 -4.95 51.65 21.46
N TRP A 214 -6.07 52.34 21.51
CA TRP A 214 -6.73 52.71 22.77
C TRP A 214 -8.18 52.26 22.80
N ALA A 215 -8.60 51.75 23.96
CA ALA A 215 -10.00 51.47 24.26
C ALA A 215 -10.71 52.81 24.57
N GLN A 216 -11.44 53.37 23.60
CA GLN A 216 -12.18 54.61 23.81
C GLN A 216 -13.40 54.78 22.89
N GLY A 217 -14.57 54.92 23.50
CA GLY A 217 -15.83 55.17 22.79
C GLY A 217 -16.51 53.85 22.40
N GLU A 218 -17.07 53.79 21.21
CA GLU A 218 -17.90 52.68 20.75
C GLU A 218 -17.35 52.10 19.45
N THR A 219 -17.33 50.77 19.30
CA THR A 219 -16.86 50.06 18.10
C THR A 219 -18.05 49.41 17.39
N PRO A 220 -18.47 49.90 16.20
CA PRO A 220 -19.38 49.15 15.32
C PRO A 220 -18.64 47.97 14.68
N ILE A 221 -18.77 46.79 15.29
CA ILE A 221 -18.13 45.55 14.79
C ILE A 221 -18.59 45.25 13.36
N ASN A 222 -19.88 45.44 13.04
CA ASN A 222 -20.39 45.33 11.67
C ASN A 222 -19.58 46.21 10.69
N GLY A 223 -19.46 47.51 10.96
CA GLY A 223 -18.70 48.42 10.10
C GLY A 223 -17.23 48.01 9.94
N LEU A 224 -16.59 47.52 11.00
CA LEU A 224 -15.22 47.00 10.97
C LEU A 224 -15.08 45.78 10.04
N LEU A 225 -16.00 44.81 10.14
CA LEU A 225 -16.02 43.61 9.29
C LEU A 225 -16.39 43.94 7.83
N ARG A 226 -17.28 44.91 7.60
CA ARG A 226 -17.64 45.38 6.26
C ARG A 226 -16.46 46.07 5.57
N ASP A 227 -15.71 46.91 6.28
CA ASP A 227 -14.49 47.52 5.74
C ASP A 227 -13.37 46.49 5.52
N ALA A 228 -13.28 45.44 6.35
CA ALA A 228 -12.42 44.30 6.07
C ALA A 228 -12.81 43.59 4.75
N TYR A 229 -14.11 43.38 4.50
CA TYR A 229 -14.60 42.81 3.24
C TYR A 229 -14.21 43.68 2.04
N ARG A 230 -14.45 45.00 2.12
CA ARG A 230 -14.08 45.95 1.05
C ARG A 230 -12.58 45.93 0.80
N TYR A 231 -11.79 46.02 1.87
CA TYR A 231 -10.34 45.98 1.80
C TYR A 231 -9.83 44.73 1.10
N LEU A 232 -10.33 43.56 1.47
CA LEU A 232 -9.89 42.29 0.89
C LEU A 232 -10.38 42.09 -0.55
N SER A 233 -11.58 42.56 -0.89
CA SER A 233 -12.17 42.39 -2.24
C SER A 233 -11.62 43.40 -3.25
N VAL A 234 -11.92 44.68 -3.08
CA VAL A 234 -11.65 45.74 -4.06
C VAL A 234 -10.56 46.71 -3.61
N GLY A 235 -10.21 46.69 -2.32
CA GLY A 235 -9.35 47.67 -1.67
C GLY A 235 -10.16 48.63 -0.81
N TRP A 236 -9.47 49.43 -0.02
CA TRP A 236 -10.10 50.30 0.96
C TRP A 236 -9.54 51.70 0.87
N SER A 237 -10.42 52.68 0.95
CA SER A 237 -10.04 54.09 1.12
C SER A 237 -10.84 54.65 2.26
N ASN A 238 -10.18 55.43 3.11
CA ASN A 238 -10.91 56.18 4.11
C ASN A 238 -11.79 57.23 3.40
N PRO A 239 -12.88 57.70 4.02
CA PRO A 239 -13.85 58.55 3.32
C PRO A 239 -13.32 59.94 3.02
N THR A 240 -12.29 60.38 3.74
CA THR A 240 -11.58 61.63 3.43
C THR A 240 -10.66 61.47 2.22
N GLY A 241 -10.44 60.25 1.74
CA GLY A 241 -9.52 59.91 0.66
C GLY A 241 -8.04 60.13 1.01
N THR A 242 -7.72 60.38 2.28
CA THR A 242 -6.35 60.66 2.75
C THR A 242 -5.53 59.40 2.95
N ARG A 243 -6.18 58.25 3.15
CA ARG A 243 -5.56 56.92 3.19
C ARG A 243 -6.29 56.01 2.22
N SER A 244 -5.52 55.31 1.41
CA SER A 244 -6.03 54.34 0.46
C SER A 244 -5.05 53.19 0.36
N PHE A 245 -5.56 51.97 0.47
CA PHE A 245 -4.80 50.74 0.35
C PHE A 245 -5.47 49.85 -0.69
N PRO A 246 -4.72 49.36 -1.69
CA PRO A 246 -5.24 48.36 -2.60
C PRO A 246 -5.52 47.07 -1.83
N SER A 247 -6.39 46.22 -2.38
CA SER A 247 -6.59 44.89 -1.84
C SER A 247 -5.27 44.10 -1.85
N PRO A 248 -4.98 43.33 -0.78
CA PRO A 248 -3.80 42.49 -0.70
C PRO A 248 -3.93 41.22 -1.56
N ILE A 249 -5.09 40.98 -2.17
CA ILE A 249 -5.34 39.87 -3.08
C ILE A 249 -5.25 40.42 -4.50
N ALA A 250 -4.28 39.93 -5.27
CA ALA A 250 -4.07 40.36 -6.66
C ALA A 250 -5.09 39.74 -7.64
N ASP A 251 -5.29 40.40 -8.79
CA ASP A 251 -6.15 39.88 -9.86
C ASP A 251 -5.52 38.70 -10.63
N ALA A 252 -4.20 38.51 -10.51
CA ALA A 252 -3.46 37.43 -11.15
C ALA A 252 -2.26 37.01 -10.29
N GLY A 253 -1.86 35.74 -10.38
CA GLY A 253 -0.72 35.20 -9.65
C GLY A 253 -1.00 34.86 -8.18
N GLU A 254 -2.27 34.75 -7.79
CA GLU A 254 -2.67 34.21 -6.49
C GLU A 254 -3.09 32.75 -6.58
N ARG A 255 -3.06 32.06 -5.43
CA ARG A 255 -3.36 30.63 -5.27
C ARG A 255 -4.64 30.45 -4.47
N ALA A 256 -5.56 29.62 -4.96
CA ALA A 256 -6.88 29.43 -4.34
C ALA A 256 -6.82 28.81 -2.94
N CYS A 257 -5.76 28.07 -2.64
CA CYS A 257 -5.56 27.44 -1.36
C CYS A 257 -5.10 28.44 -0.26
N ARG A 258 -4.61 29.66 -0.61
CA ARG A 258 -4.02 30.59 0.35
C ARG A 258 -5.03 30.94 1.45
N PRO A 259 -4.72 30.71 2.74
CA PRO A 259 -5.62 31.09 3.81
C PRO A 259 -5.72 32.61 3.95
N VAL A 260 -6.95 33.13 3.90
CA VAL A 260 -7.28 34.51 4.28
C VAL A 260 -8.18 34.47 5.52
N ARG A 261 -7.79 35.20 6.56
CA ARG A 261 -8.43 35.17 7.89
C ARG A 261 -8.59 36.58 8.46
N VAL A 262 -9.70 36.80 9.17
CA VAL A 262 -9.90 37.96 10.04
C VAL A 262 -9.82 37.50 11.49
N LEU A 263 -8.99 38.16 12.30
CA LEU A 263 -8.89 37.93 13.74
C LEU A 263 -9.62 39.07 14.46
N LEU A 264 -10.87 38.83 14.83
CA LEU A 264 -11.68 39.81 15.57
C LEU A 264 -11.40 39.67 17.07
N ILE A 265 -10.67 40.63 17.63
CA ILE A 265 -10.38 40.71 19.06
C ILE A 265 -11.39 41.68 19.69
N THR A 266 -12.29 41.17 20.54
CA THR A 266 -13.38 41.96 21.12
C THR A 266 -13.78 41.44 22.50
N ASP A 267 -14.57 42.21 23.25
CA ASP A 267 -15.30 41.73 24.42
C ASP A 267 -16.80 41.59 24.18
N GLY A 268 -17.24 41.68 22.91
CA GLY A 268 -18.61 41.38 22.48
C GLY A 268 -19.66 42.42 22.83
N LEU A 269 -19.25 43.59 23.34
CA LEU A 269 -20.16 44.72 23.50
C LEU A 269 -20.18 45.50 22.18
N GLU A 270 -21.13 45.15 21.32
CA GLU A 270 -21.54 46.03 20.22
C GLU A 270 -22.31 47.21 20.79
N SER A 271 -21.82 48.40 20.48
CA SER A 271 -22.33 49.60 21.09
C SER A 271 -23.00 50.58 20.14
N CYS A 272 -23.10 50.21 18.87
CA CYS A 272 -23.69 51.05 17.83
C CYS A 272 -24.69 50.38 16.89
N ASP A 273 -24.63 49.06 16.74
CA ASP A 273 -25.45 48.30 15.79
C ASP A 273 -26.17 47.15 16.51
N ALA A 274 -27.12 46.53 15.83
CA ALA A 274 -27.72 45.30 16.34
C ALA A 274 -26.72 44.16 16.21
N SER A 275 -26.65 43.29 17.21
CA SER A 275 -25.72 42.15 17.19
C SER A 275 -25.92 41.20 16.00
N ALA A 276 -27.09 41.25 15.33
CA ALA A 276 -27.35 40.52 14.09
C ALA A 276 -26.58 41.10 12.89
N ASP A 277 -26.31 42.41 12.86
CA ASP A 277 -25.65 43.06 11.74
C ASP A 277 -24.17 42.61 11.62
N ALA A 278 -23.48 42.42 12.75
CA ALA A 278 -22.13 41.85 12.75
C ALA A 278 -22.11 40.37 12.34
N VAL A 279 -23.16 39.61 12.68
CA VAL A 279 -23.33 38.23 12.21
C VAL A 279 -23.46 38.21 10.69
N ASP A 280 -24.28 39.09 10.13
CA ASP A 280 -24.44 39.21 8.67
C ASP A 280 -23.13 39.65 7.98
N ALA A 281 -22.39 40.59 8.56
CA ALA A 281 -21.08 40.99 8.02
C ALA A 281 -20.05 39.85 8.05
N ALA A 282 -20.04 39.05 9.11
CA ALA A 282 -19.19 37.86 9.18
C ALA A 282 -19.63 36.78 8.17
N ALA A 283 -20.94 36.61 7.98
CA ALA A 283 -21.49 35.71 6.97
C ALA A 283 -21.06 36.11 5.55
N ASP A 284 -21.07 37.41 5.24
CA ASP A 284 -20.68 37.91 3.92
C ASP A 284 -19.17 37.73 3.67
N LEU A 285 -18.32 37.96 4.68
CA LEU A 285 -16.89 37.60 4.62
C LEU A 285 -16.68 36.11 4.33
N TYR A 286 -17.45 35.24 4.98
CA TYR A 286 -17.34 33.79 4.81
C TYR A 286 -17.90 33.30 3.47
N ALA A 287 -19.03 33.85 3.02
CA ALA A 287 -19.57 33.64 1.67
C ALA A 287 -18.57 34.07 0.60
N GLY A 288 -17.79 35.11 0.90
CA GLY A 288 -16.60 35.49 0.17
C GLY A 288 -16.88 36.38 -1.03
N PHE A 289 -15.87 36.52 -1.88
CA PHE A 289 -15.93 37.30 -3.13
C PHE A 289 -15.07 36.64 -4.21
N THR A 290 -15.43 36.84 -5.47
CA THR A 290 -14.63 36.33 -6.59
C THR A 290 -13.64 37.38 -7.07
N LYS A 291 -12.34 37.02 -7.09
CA LYS A 291 -11.27 37.87 -7.63
C LYS A 291 -10.21 37.02 -8.31
N GLY A 292 -9.78 37.44 -9.50
CA GLY A 292 -8.84 36.66 -10.32
C GLY A 292 -9.37 35.28 -10.74
N GLY A 293 -10.70 35.09 -10.77
CA GLY A 293 -11.35 33.80 -11.05
C GLY A 293 -11.42 32.83 -9.86
N ILE A 294 -10.91 33.23 -8.69
CA ILE A 294 -10.92 32.44 -7.45
C ILE A 294 -12.00 32.99 -6.52
N LEU A 295 -12.79 32.10 -5.91
CA LEU A 295 -13.71 32.46 -4.82
C LEU A 295 -12.95 32.49 -3.49
N TRP A 296 -12.79 33.67 -2.92
CA TRP A 296 -12.09 33.90 -1.66
C TRP A 296 -13.06 33.88 -0.48
N SER A 297 -13.10 32.77 0.25
CA SER A 297 -13.85 32.66 1.51
C SER A 297 -12.96 33.08 2.68
N VAL A 298 -13.38 34.10 3.43
CA VAL A 298 -12.62 34.67 4.55
C VAL A 298 -13.22 34.19 5.86
N LYS A 299 -12.46 33.40 6.63
CA LYS A 299 -12.92 32.96 7.96
C LYS A 299 -12.66 34.04 9.00
N THR A 300 -13.67 34.31 9.83
CA THR A 300 -13.60 35.30 10.92
C THR A 300 -13.47 34.57 12.25
N HIS A 301 -12.28 34.59 12.83
CA HIS A 301 -12.02 34.06 14.17
C HIS A 301 -12.34 35.14 15.20
N VAL A 302 -13.37 34.89 16.01
CA VAL A 302 -13.75 35.80 17.09
C VAL A 302 -13.07 35.36 18.38
N ILE A 303 -12.34 36.28 19.00
CA ILE A 303 -11.69 36.06 20.27
C ILE A 303 -12.29 37.02 21.29
N ASP A 304 -12.86 36.42 22.32
CA ASP A 304 -13.77 37.06 23.26
C ASP A 304 -13.12 37.16 24.64
N PHE A 305 -12.91 38.39 25.10
CA PHE A 305 -12.50 38.71 26.46
C PHE A 305 -13.64 38.59 27.49
N ALA A 306 -14.32 37.43 27.49
CA ALA A 306 -15.26 36.95 28.51
C ALA A 306 -16.06 38.03 29.27
N ALA A 307 -16.67 38.95 28.55
CA ALA A 307 -17.68 39.85 29.10
C ALA A 307 -19.08 39.27 28.86
N ALA A 308 -20.04 39.65 29.70
CA ALA A 308 -21.32 38.96 29.86
C ALA A 308 -22.35 39.15 28.73
N SER A 309 -21.99 39.61 27.52
CA SER A 309 -22.95 39.85 26.43
C SER A 309 -22.83 38.84 25.29
N LEU A 310 -23.92 38.09 25.12
CA LEU A 310 -24.11 37.04 24.10
C LEU A 310 -24.32 37.64 22.70
N ASN A 311 -23.32 37.55 21.81
CA ASN A 311 -23.51 37.16 20.39
C ASN A 311 -22.20 36.80 19.64
N ASN A 312 -21.02 36.89 20.27
CA ASN A 312 -19.74 36.57 19.63
C ASN A 312 -19.68 35.15 19.02
N ASP A 313 -20.36 34.19 19.64
CA ASP A 313 -20.44 32.83 19.12
C ASP A 313 -21.24 32.77 17.80
N ALA A 314 -22.27 33.60 17.64
CA ALA A 314 -22.99 33.67 16.37
C ALA A 314 -22.16 34.34 15.28
N VAL A 315 -21.38 35.37 15.63
CA VAL A 315 -20.44 36.02 14.69
C VAL A 315 -19.37 35.02 14.24
N ALA A 316 -18.82 34.23 15.16
CA ALA A 316 -17.88 33.14 14.84
C ALA A 316 -18.52 32.04 13.99
N ALA A 317 -19.76 31.66 14.28
CA ALA A 317 -20.50 30.65 13.51
C ALA A 317 -20.73 31.12 12.07
N ALA A 318 -21.24 32.33 11.90
CA ALA A 318 -21.46 32.95 10.59
C ALA A 318 -20.15 33.18 9.84
N GLY A 319 -19.07 33.52 10.55
CA GLY A 319 -17.71 33.64 10.03
C GLY A 319 -17.01 32.32 9.71
N GLY A 320 -17.70 31.17 9.83
CA GLY A 320 -17.18 29.86 9.43
C GLY A 320 -16.22 29.21 10.43
N THR A 321 -16.17 29.67 11.69
CA THR A 321 -15.28 29.11 12.74
C THR A 321 -16.02 28.46 13.90
N GLY A 322 -17.36 28.49 13.90
CA GLY A 322 -18.19 27.81 14.90
C GLY A 322 -18.45 28.68 16.14
N THR A 323 -17.59 28.62 17.16
CA THR A 323 -17.78 29.36 18.42
C THR A 323 -16.65 30.34 18.66
N ALA A 324 -16.92 31.44 19.38
CA ALA A 324 -15.87 32.37 19.74
C ALA A 324 -14.93 31.75 20.77
N ILE A 325 -13.64 32.04 20.65
CA ILE A 325 -12.65 31.54 21.58
C ILE A 325 -12.65 32.45 22.80
N LYS A 326 -12.98 31.91 23.97
CA LYS A 326 -12.99 32.67 25.22
C LYS A 326 -11.58 32.80 25.78
N ALA A 327 -11.10 34.03 25.95
CA ALA A 327 -9.82 34.33 26.55
C ALA A 327 -9.98 35.17 27.81
N ASN A 328 -9.80 34.55 28.98
CA ASN A 328 -9.95 35.23 30.28
C ASN A 328 -8.70 36.01 30.70
N ASN A 329 -7.58 35.81 30.00
CA ASN A 329 -6.30 36.46 30.26
C ASN A 329 -5.41 36.42 29.02
N GLU A 330 -4.24 37.05 29.13
CA GLU A 330 -3.26 37.12 28.04
C GLU A 330 -2.76 35.74 27.59
N ALA A 331 -2.52 34.82 28.52
CA ALA A 331 -2.01 33.49 28.19
C ALA A 331 -3.01 32.70 27.34
N ALA A 332 -4.29 32.72 27.71
CA ALA A 332 -5.36 32.07 26.95
C ALA A 332 -5.51 32.70 25.56
N LEU A 333 -5.44 34.03 25.46
CA LEU A 333 -5.49 34.76 24.19
C LEU A 333 -4.30 34.41 23.28
N SER A 334 -3.09 34.35 23.85
CA SER A 334 -1.87 34.00 23.14
C SER A 334 -1.91 32.57 22.61
N MET A 335 -2.33 31.61 23.43
CA MET A 335 -2.50 30.21 23.01
C MET A 335 -3.56 30.07 21.91
N ALA A 336 -4.69 30.76 22.02
CA ALA A 336 -5.75 30.74 21.03
C ALA A 336 -5.27 31.23 19.67
N LEU A 337 -4.60 32.38 19.65
CA LEU A 337 -4.09 32.99 18.43
C LEU A 337 -2.96 32.18 17.82
N ALA A 338 -2.02 31.66 18.63
CA ALA A 338 -0.96 30.78 18.16
C ALA A 338 -1.54 29.54 17.48
N THR A 339 -2.54 28.88 18.10
CA THR A 339 -3.19 27.70 17.52
C THR A 339 -3.84 28.00 16.17
N ILE A 340 -4.50 29.15 16.02
CA ILE A 340 -5.10 29.55 14.74
C ILE A 340 -4.02 29.72 13.67
N ILE A 341 -2.93 30.40 14.01
CA ILE A 341 -1.86 30.71 13.07
C ILE A 341 -1.07 29.46 12.70
N GLU A 342 -0.62 28.67 13.68
CA GLU A 342 0.10 27.42 13.47
C GLU A 342 -0.74 26.43 12.64
N GLY A 343 -2.05 26.37 12.85
CA GLY A 343 -2.95 25.55 12.03
C GLY A 343 -3.13 26.01 10.57
N THR A 344 -2.54 27.16 10.21
CA THR A 344 -2.57 27.71 8.83
C THR A 344 -1.21 27.81 8.16
N ILE A 345 -0.12 27.74 8.92
CA ILE A 345 1.24 27.79 8.38
C ILE A 345 1.69 26.38 8.02
N GLY A 346 2.31 26.22 6.86
CA GLY A 346 3.13 25.04 6.54
C GLY A 346 2.40 23.72 6.76
N LYS A 347 1.14 23.64 6.30
CA LYS A 347 0.45 22.36 6.24
C LYS A 347 1.29 21.43 5.39
N ALA A 348 1.57 20.23 5.87
CA ALA A 348 2.22 19.24 5.04
C ALA A 348 1.29 18.89 3.87
N GLU A 349 1.88 18.63 2.71
CA GLU A 349 1.13 18.04 1.60
C GLU A 349 0.49 16.73 2.02
N VAL A 350 -0.71 16.52 1.52
CA VAL A 350 -1.48 15.28 1.63
C VAL A 350 -1.81 14.90 0.21
N CYS A 351 -1.65 13.64 -0.17
CA CYS A 351 -1.98 13.19 -1.51
C CYS A 351 -3.52 13.21 -1.72
N ASP A 352 -4.06 14.36 -2.07
CA ASP A 352 -5.50 14.61 -2.23
C ASP A 352 -5.85 15.47 -3.45
N GLU A 353 -4.92 15.59 -4.40
CA GLU A 353 -5.04 16.40 -5.62
C GLU A 353 -5.19 17.90 -5.34
N ALA A 354 -4.81 18.36 -4.14
CA ALA A 354 -4.82 19.76 -3.77
C ALA A 354 -3.46 20.23 -3.23
N ASP A 355 -3.07 21.45 -3.62
CA ASP A 355 -1.93 22.18 -3.07
C ASP A 355 -2.25 22.61 -1.62
N ASN A 356 -1.80 21.81 -0.66
CA ASN A 356 -2.18 21.89 0.75
C ASN A 356 -1.36 22.95 1.50
N ASP A 357 -0.10 23.10 1.12
CA ASP A 357 0.89 24.04 1.66
C ASP A 357 0.93 25.36 0.87
N CYS A 358 0.24 25.41 -0.27
CA CYS A 358 0.16 26.56 -1.15
C CYS A 358 1.49 26.99 -1.71
N ASN A 359 2.42 26.08 -1.99
CA ASN A 359 3.67 26.40 -2.65
C ASN A 359 3.55 26.40 -4.19
N GLY A 360 2.39 26.03 -4.74
CA GLY A 360 2.10 26.01 -6.18
C GLY A 360 2.38 24.67 -6.86
N CYS A 361 2.86 23.69 -6.08
CA CYS A 361 2.93 22.29 -6.45
C CYS A 361 1.73 21.54 -5.85
N THR A 362 1.40 20.40 -6.42
CA THR A 362 0.26 19.60 -5.98
C THR A 362 0.79 18.22 -5.69
N ASP A 363 0.57 17.74 -4.46
CA ASP A 363 0.98 16.42 -3.98
C ASP A 363 2.47 16.11 -4.20
N GLU A 364 3.35 17.10 -4.07
CA GLU A 364 4.78 16.88 -4.19
C GLU A 364 5.36 16.06 -3.02
N GLY A 365 6.47 15.37 -3.27
CA GLY A 365 7.09 14.49 -2.28
C GLY A 365 6.47 13.10 -2.16
N PHE A 366 5.32 12.85 -2.79
CA PHE A 366 4.68 11.53 -2.83
C PHE A 366 5.22 10.61 -3.93
N GLY A 367 6.10 11.12 -4.81
CA GLY A 367 6.66 10.32 -5.91
C GLY A 367 5.61 9.85 -6.90
N LEU A 368 4.52 10.61 -7.03
CA LEU A 368 3.49 10.40 -8.05
C LEU A 368 4.12 10.27 -9.44
N ASP A 369 3.48 9.47 -10.28
CA ASP A 369 4.02 9.04 -11.58
C ASP A 369 5.35 8.26 -11.52
N GLY A 370 5.84 7.96 -10.31
CA GLY A 370 6.94 7.02 -10.08
C GLY A 370 6.50 5.57 -10.31
N PRO A 371 7.40 4.67 -10.74
CA PRO A 371 7.07 3.28 -10.98
C PRO A 371 6.75 2.55 -9.66
N CYS A 372 5.74 1.70 -9.68
CA CYS A 372 5.40 0.78 -8.60
C CYS A 372 5.09 -0.61 -9.14
N SER A 373 5.21 -1.64 -8.31
CA SER A 373 4.71 -2.98 -8.61
C SER A 373 3.84 -3.51 -7.48
N VAL A 374 2.82 -4.28 -7.85
CA VAL A 374 1.89 -4.95 -6.92
C VAL A 374 1.61 -6.36 -7.39
N GLY A 375 1.33 -7.26 -6.45
CA GLY A 375 1.17 -8.69 -6.72
C GLY A 375 2.44 -9.48 -6.43
N VAL A 376 2.32 -10.80 -6.52
CA VAL A 376 3.39 -11.78 -6.30
C VAL A 376 3.37 -12.74 -7.49
N GLY A 377 4.52 -13.32 -7.85
CA GLY A 377 4.61 -14.31 -8.91
C GLY A 377 4.10 -13.81 -10.25
N ALA A 378 3.32 -14.63 -10.95
CA ALA A 378 2.70 -14.30 -12.23
C ALA A 378 1.65 -13.18 -12.13
N CYS A 379 1.17 -12.86 -10.92
CA CYS A 379 0.25 -11.76 -10.67
C CYS A 379 0.94 -10.40 -10.51
N GLU A 380 2.27 -10.33 -10.53
CA GLU A 380 2.95 -9.03 -10.45
C GLU A 380 2.53 -8.14 -11.64
N ARG A 381 2.12 -6.90 -11.35
CA ARG A 381 1.78 -5.86 -12.32
C ARG A 381 2.56 -4.60 -11.98
N THR A 382 3.13 -3.98 -13.00
CA THR A 382 3.81 -2.69 -12.88
C THR A 382 2.85 -1.57 -13.25
N GLY A 383 2.90 -0.47 -12.50
CA GLY A 383 2.08 0.71 -12.69
C GLY A 383 2.80 1.96 -12.22
N PHE A 384 2.02 3.01 -12.02
CA PHE A 384 2.50 4.29 -11.48
C PHE A 384 1.83 4.58 -10.14
N LEU A 385 2.54 5.25 -9.24
CA LEU A 385 1.98 5.71 -7.98
C LEU A 385 0.92 6.80 -8.24
N VAL A 386 -0.22 6.62 -7.58
CA VAL A 386 -1.36 7.55 -7.58
C VAL A 386 -1.80 7.79 -6.14
N CYS A 387 -2.55 8.86 -5.87
CA CYS A 387 -3.15 9.05 -4.56
C CYS A 387 -4.19 7.95 -4.25
N ASP A 388 -4.16 7.43 -3.02
CA ASP A 388 -5.03 6.33 -2.58
C ASP A 388 -6.40 6.82 -2.04
N GLY A 389 -6.59 8.14 -1.97
CA GLY A 389 -7.79 8.77 -1.40
C GLY A 389 -7.86 8.71 0.13
N GLN A 390 -6.81 8.25 0.81
CA GLN A 390 -6.60 8.27 2.26
C GLN A 390 -5.43 9.20 2.66
N GLY A 391 -4.89 9.96 1.71
CA GLY A 391 -3.76 10.86 1.90
C GLY A 391 -2.39 10.20 1.73
N GLY A 392 -2.35 8.95 1.26
CA GLY A 392 -1.14 8.23 0.89
C GLY A 392 -1.10 7.93 -0.61
N THR A 393 -0.15 7.08 -0.99
CA THR A 393 -0.01 6.62 -2.37
C THR A 393 -0.29 5.13 -2.48
N ALA A 394 -0.98 4.75 -3.54
CA ALA A 394 -1.15 3.36 -3.95
C ALA A 394 -0.65 3.18 -5.39
N CYS A 395 -0.38 1.95 -5.77
CA CYS A 395 -0.13 1.65 -7.18
C CYS A 395 -1.44 1.74 -7.97
N GLY A 396 -1.44 2.49 -9.07
CA GLY A 396 -2.62 2.69 -9.91
C GLY A 396 -3.08 1.47 -10.69
N VAL A 397 -2.45 0.31 -10.49
CA VAL A 397 -2.82 -0.98 -11.07
C VAL A 397 -3.19 -1.96 -9.96
N ALA A 398 -4.14 -2.85 -10.25
CA ALA A 398 -4.43 -3.98 -9.37
C ALA A 398 -3.49 -5.15 -9.69
N PRO A 399 -3.20 -6.04 -8.72
CA PRO A 399 -2.50 -7.28 -9.00
C PRO A 399 -3.28 -8.13 -10.02
N GLY A 400 -2.55 -8.98 -10.74
CA GLY A 400 -3.13 -10.02 -11.60
C GLY A 400 -4.10 -10.91 -10.83
N GLN A 401 -5.01 -11.57 -11.56
CA GLN A 401 -5.86 -12.58 -10.96
C GLN A 401 -5.07 -13.87 -10.76
N PRO A 402 -5.23 -14.57 -9.62
CA PRO A 402 -4.62 -15.86 -9.42
C PRO A 402 -5.25 -16.88 -10.38
N GLU A 403 -4.42 -17.70 -10.99
CA GLU A 403 -4.80 -18.84 -11.80
C GLU A 403 -4.51 -20.15 -11.02
N THR A 404 -4.80 -21.31 -11.61
CA THR A 404 -4.44 -22.59 -10.96
C THR A 404 -2.95 -22.85 -11.15
N GLU A 405 -2.27 -23.28 -10.09
CA GLU A 405 -0.84 -23.61 -10.12
C GLU A 405 -0.51 -24.72 -11.14
N ILE A 406 0.51 -24.49 -11.96
CA ILE A 406 0.99 -25.45 -12.95
C ILE A 406 2.27 -26.10 -12.42
N CYS A 407 2.23 -27.40 -12.19
CA CYS A 407 3.38 -28.10 -11.62
C CYS A 407 4.58 -28.14 -12.57
N GLY A 408 5.76 -27.78 -12.04
CA GLY A 408 7.05 -27.99 -12.68
C GLY A 408 7.56 -26.87 -13.61
N ASP A 409 6.84 -25.75 -13.72
CA ASP A 409 7.27 -24.60 -14.54
C ASP A 409 7.99 -23.49 -13.73
N ALA A 410 8.03 -23.63 -12.40
CA ALA A 410 8.62 -22.68 -11.45
C ALA A 410 7.98 -21.27 -11.47
N ILE A 411 6.74 -21.15 -11.92
CA ILE A 411 5.96 -19.91 -11.96
C ILE A 411 4.80 -20.02 -10.95
N ASP A 412 4.85 -19.16 -9.92
CA ASP A 412 3.76 -18.96 -8.95
C ASP A 412 2.53 -18.34 -9.66
N SER A 413 1.64 -19.22 -10.13
CA SER A 413 0.48 -18.90 -10.96
C SER A 413 -0.76 -18.64 -10.13
N ASP A 414 -0.85 -19.23 -8.93
CA ASP A 414 -1.90 -18.93 -7.95
C ASP A 414 -1.57 -17.77 -6.99
N CYS A 415 -0.35 -17.23 -7.11
CA CYS A 415 0.10 -15.97 -6.55
C CYS A 415 0.11 -15.93 -5.03
N ASP A 416 0.34 -17.08 -4.40
CA ASP A 416 0.42 -17.21 -2.95
C ASP A 416 1.85 -17.15 -2.39
N GLY A 417 2.84 -17.01 -3.29
CA GLY A 417 4.25 -16.85 -2.96
C GLY A 417 5.03 -18.14 -2.89
N ASP A 418 4.44 -19.29 -3.24
CA ASP A 418 5.13 -20.57 -3.38
C ASP A 418 4.82 -21.22 -4.75
N PRO A 419 5.79 -21.27 -5.69
CA PRO A 419 5.59 -21.81 -7.05
C PRO A 419 5.52 -23.35 -7.10
N SER A 420 5.07 -24.01 -6.02
CA SER A 420 5.10 -25.48 -5.89
C SER A 420 4.08 -26.10 -4.94
N ASN A 421 3.32 -25.31 -4.19
CA ASN A 421 2.49 -25.83 -3.09
C ASN A 421 1.16 -26.44 -3.54
N GLY A 422 0.73 -26.23 -4.79
CA GLY A 422 -0.42 -26.90 -5.41
C GLY A 422 -0.13 -28.33 -5.90
N CYS A 423 1.08 -28.86 -5.66
CA CYS A 423 1.61 -30.08 -6.29
C CYS A 423 2.08 -31.16 -5.29
N ASN A 424 1.72 -31.05 -4.01
CA ASN A 424 2.32 -31.83 -2.91
C ASN A 424 1.36 -32.80 -2.19
N GLU A 425 0.24 -33.17 -2.83
CA GLU A 425 -0.62 -34.24 -2.32
C GLU A 425 -0.04 -35.60 -2.73
N ASP A 426 0.74 -36.20 -1.83
CA ASP A 426 1.11 -37.62 -1.84
C ASP A 426 -0.10 -38.38 -1.25
N LEU A 427 -1.00 -38.80 -2.14
CA LEU A 427 -2.35 -39.24 -1.80
C LEU A 427 -2.37 -40.61 -1.10
N ASP A 428 -1.43 -41.48 -1.47
CA ASP A 428 -1.30 -42.84 -0.94
C ASP A 428 -0.13 -43.02 0.05
N GLY A 429 0.75 -42.02 0.17
CA GLY A 429 1.82 -41.94 1.17
C GLY A 429 3.07 -42.74 0.80
N ASP A 430 3.31 -42.99 -0.48
CA ASP A 430 4.40 -43.83 -0.97
C ASP A 430 5.73 -43.07 -1.16
N GLY A 431 5.68 -41.73 -1.10
CA GLY A 431 6.82 -40.84 -1.24
C GLY A 431 6.98 -40.22 -2.64
N VAL A 432 6.07 -40.50 -3.57
CA VAL A 432 5.94 -39.88 -4.89
C VAL A 432 4.70 -38.97 -4.88
N PRO A 433 4.84 -37.65 -5.12
CA PRO A 433 3.68 -36.77 -5.15
C PRO A 433 2.74 -37.12 -6.30
N GLY A 434 1.41 -37.02 -6.11
CA GLY A 434 0.41 -37.48 -7.08
C GLY A 434 0.52 -36.89 -8.51
N ALA A 435 1.17 -35.73 -8.68
CA ALA A 435 1.46 -35.17 -10.00
C ALA A 435 2.54 -35.95 -10.79
N PHE A 436 3.29 -36.84 -10.12
CA PHE A 436 4.39 -37.62 -10.64
C PHE A 436 4.23 -39.13 -10.35
N ASP A 437 3.07 -39.53 -9.82
CA ASP A 437 2.77 -40.89 -9.41
C ASP A 437 1.96 -41.60 -10.49
N ASN A 438 2.53 -42.65 -11.09
CA ASN A 438 1.87 -43.48 -12.10
C ASN A 438 0.80 -44.43 -11.52
N CYS A 439 0.65 -44.46 -10.19
CA CYS A 439 -0.44 -45.12 -9.47
C CYS A 439 -0.96 -44.28 -8.30
N ALA A 440 -1.49 -43.09 -8.60
CA ALA A 440 -1.91 -42.06 -7.61
C ALA A 440 -2.71 -42.50 -6.37
N ASP A 441 -3.36 -43.67 -6.36
CA ASP A 441 -4.15 -44.21 -5.23
C ASP A 441 -3.53 -45.48 -4.60
N VAL A 442 -2.41 -46.00 -5.13
CA VAL A 442 -1.82 -47.31 -4.78
C VAL A 442 -0.30 -47.20 -4.66
N ALA A 443 0.17 -47.23 -3.41
CA ALA A 443 1.57 -47.02 -3.09
C ALA A 443 2.54 -47.94 -3.85
N ASN A 444 3.37 -47.35 -4.72
CA ASN A 444 4.41 -47.99 -5.52
C ASN A 444 5.66 -47.09 -5.64
N PRO A 445 6.48 -46.98 -4.56
CA PRO A 445 7.59 -46.02 -4.51
C PRO A 445 8.67 -46.19 -5.59
N ASP A 446 8.69 -47.33 -6.29
CA ASP A 446 9.60 -47.65 -7.38
C ASP A 446 9.08 -47.22 -8.77
N GLN A 447 7.79 -46.87 -8.88
CA GLN A 447 7.14 -46.37 -10.10
C GLN A 447 7.43 -47.28 -11.31
N ALA A 448 7.39 -48.59 -11.08
CA ALA A 448 7.56 -49.58 -12.13
C ALA A 448 6.39 -49.48 -13.14
N ASP A 449 6.73 -49.59 -14.42
CA ASP A 449 5.85 -49.48 -15.58
C ASP A 449 6.51 -50.32 -16.68
N GLN A 450 6.17 -51.61 -16.71
CA GLN A 450 6.86 -52.62 -17.50
C GLN A 450 6.51 -52.55 -19.00
N ASP A 451 5.29 -52.15 -19.36
CA ASP A 451 4.83 -52.03 -20.74
C ASP A 451 4.99 -50.60 -21.32
N GLY A 452 5.20 -49.61 -20.46
CA GLY A 452 5.47 -48.22 -20.82
C GLY A 452 4.23 -47.42 -21.23
N ASP A 453 3.04 -47.82 -20.79
CA ASP A 453 1.78 -47.16 -21.14
C ASP A 453 1.46 -45.94 -20.24
N GLY A 454 2.19 -45.80 -19.13
CA GLY A 454 2.10 -44.70 -18.16
C GLY A 454 1.20 -44.97 -16.95
N GLU A 455 0.57 -46.15 -16.86
CA GLU A 455 -0.03 -46.71 -15.65
C GLU A 455 1.00 -47.63 -14.97
N GLY A 456 1.18 -47.53 -13.65
CA GLY A 456 2.22 -48.33 -12.98
C GLY A 456 1.79 -49.78 -12.75
N ASP A 457 2.76 -50.71 -12.69
CA ASP A 457 2.54 -52.15 -12.48
C ASP A 457 1.63 -52.47 -11.26
N ALA A 458 1.59 -51.58 -10.27
CA ALA A 458 0.81 -51.74 -9.05
C ALA A 458 -0.70 -51.46 -9.21
N CYS A 459 -1.07 -50.65 -10.21
CA CYS A 459 -2.44 -50.27 -10.52
C CYS A 459 -2.89 -50.72 -11.92
N ASP A 460 -1.97 -51.16 -12.77
CA ASP A 460 -2.24 -51.75 -14.06
C ASP A 460 -2.87 -53.17 -13.94
N ALA A 461 -3.86 -53.43 -14.78
CA ALA A 461 -4.52 -54.71 -14.89
C ALA A 461 -3.81 -55.69 -15.85
N ASP A 462 -2.91 -55.19 -16.70
CA ASP A 462 -2.16 -55.92 -17.73
C ASP A 462 -0.68 -55.46 -17.77
N PRO A 463 0.11 -55.66 -16.68
CA PRO A 463 1.42 -55.01 -16.50
C PRO A 463 2.49 -55.30 -17.56
N ASP A 464 2.32 -56.36 -18.36
CA ASP A 464 3.24 -56.68 -19.46
C ASP A 464 2.68 -56.32 -20.84
N GLY A 465 1.46 -55.78 -20.91
CA GLY A 465 0.86 -55.22 -22.12
C GLY A 465 0.63 -56.22 -23.23
N ASP A 466 0.44 -57.50 -22.90
CA ASP A 466 0.26 -58.57 -23.88
C ASP A 466 -1.19 -58.70 -24.40
N GLY A 467 -2.12 -58.00 -23.73
CA GLY A 467 -3.53 -57.95 -24.05
C GLY A 467 -4.40 -58.91 -23.23
N ILE A 468 -3.82 -59.65 -22.29
CA ILE A 468 -4.49 -60.59 -21.38
C ILE A 468 -4.29 -60.12 -19.94
N PRO A 469 -5.30 -59.44 -19.33
CA PRO A 469 -5.16 -58.96 -17.96
C PRO A 469 -4.82 -60.08 -16.98
N THR A 470 -3.93 -59.83 -16.01
CA THR A 470 -3.46 -60.83 -15.04
C THR A 470 -4.61 -61.55 -14.31
N GLY A 471 -5.69 -60.83 -14.02
CA GLY A 471 -6.90 -61.38 -13.38
C GLY A 471 -7.79 -62.25 -14.28
N MET A 472 -7.46 -62.40 -15.57
CA MET A 472 -8.24 -63.13 -16.58
C MET A 472 -7.58 -64.43 -17.06
N GLY A 473 -6.53 -64.90 -16.39
CA GLY A 473 -5.90 -66.19 -16.66
C GLY A 473 -4.68 -66.11 -17.55
N ASP A 474 -3.95 -65.00 -17.47
CA ASP A 474 -2.60 -64.88 -18.01
C ASP A 474 -1.65 -65.89 -17.34
N ASN A 475 -1.07 -66.78 -18.15
CA ASN A 475 -0.12 -67.80 -17.70
C ASN A 475 1.32 -67.28 -17.59
N CYS A 476 1.60 -66.03 -18.00
CA CYS A 476 2.86 -65.32 -17.77
C CYS A 476 2.67 -63.84 -17.38
N PRO A 477 2.20 -63.53 -16.15
CA PRO A 477 1.83 -62.17 -15.65
C PRO A 477 2.82 -61.00 -15.75
N THR A 478 4.03 -61.23 -16.24
CA THR A 478 5.13 -60.28 -16.27
C THR A 478 6.00 -60.44 -17.51
N THR A 479 5.58 -61.25 -18.50
CA THR A 479 6.35 -61.57 -19.69
C THR A 479 5.41 -61.70 -20.87
N PRO A 480 5.39 -60.73 -21.80
CA PRO A 480 4.33 -60.64 -22.77
C PRO A 480 4.26 -61.89 -23.65
N ASN A 481 3.12 -62.58 -23.64
CA ASN A 481 2.88 -63.78 -24.45
C ASN A 481 1.41 -63.86 -24.94
N PRO A 482 1.02 -63.01 -25.92
CA PRO A 482 -0.37 -62.87 -26.35
C PRO A 482 -1.04 -64.15 -26.89
N ASP A 483 -0.25 -65.18 -27.22
CA ASP A 483 -0.74 -66.48 -27.68
C ASP A 483 -1.02 -67.47 -26.54
N GLN A 484 -0.57 -67.17 -25.32
CA GLN A 484 -0.79 -67.95 -24.09
C GLN A 484 -0.44 -69.43 -24.29
N ALA A 485 0.61 -69.70 -25.08
CA ALA A 485 1.08 -71.04 -25.34
C ALA A 485 1.56 -71.70 -24.03
N ASP A 486 1.20 -72.97 -23.85
CA ASP A 486 1.49 -73.81 -22.67
C ASP A 486 1.58 -75.25 -23.20
N SER A 487 2.79 -75.62 -23.62
CA SER A 487 3.05 -76.80 -24.44
C SER A 487 2.95 -78.12 -23.67
N ASP A 488 3.28 -78.11 -22.38
CA ASP A 488 3.22 -79.24 -21.45
C ASP A 488 1.97 -79.24 -20.56
N MET A 489 1.15 -78.18 -20.64
CA MET A 489 -0.14 -78.02 -19.95
C MET A 489 -0.01 -77.93 -18.43
N ASP A 490 1.09 -77.38 -17.93
CA ASP A 490 1.36 -77.26 -16.49
C ASP A 490 0.82 -75.94 -15.88
N THR A 491 0.19 -75.09 -16.71
CA THR A 491 -0.37 -73.75 -16.42
C THR A 491 0.64 -72.60 -16.39
N LEU A 492 1.93 -72.86 -16.58
CA LEU A 492 2.94 -71.84 -16.81
C LEU A 492 3.15 -71.68 -18.31
N GLY A 493 3.06 -70.46 -18.82
CA GLY A 493 3.18 -70.27 -20.27
C GLY A 493 4.61 -70.48 -20.78
N ASP A 494 4.74 -70.96 -22.02
CA ASP A 494 6.03 -71.23 -22.68
C ASP A 494 7.01 -70.02 -22.61
N ALA A 495 6.48 -68.80 -22.51
CA ALA A 495 7.28 -67.57 -22.43
C ALA A 495 7.97 -67.35 -21.07
N CYS A 496 7.39 -67.86 -19.99
CA CYS A 496 7.89 -67.73 -18.63
C CYS A 496 8.22 -69.08 -17.96
N ASP A 497 7.93 -70.19 -18.64
CA ASP A 497 8.32 -71.52 -18.25
C ASP A 497 9.74 -71.88 -18.74
N ARG A 498 10.49 -72.56 -17.87
CA ARG A 498 11.83 -73.08 -18.18
C ARG A 498 11.82 -74.53 -18.65
N ASP A 499 10.71 -75.24 -18.51
CA ASP A 499 10.58 -76.68 -18.76
C ASP A 499 9.43 -77.00 -19.74
N SER A 500 9.36 -76.22 -20.83
CA SER A 500 8.20 -76.15 -21.74
C SER A 500 8.01 -77.38 -22.66
N VAL A 501 8.45 -78.57 -22.25
CA VAL A 501 8.39 -79.81 -23.03
C VAL A 501 7.92 -80.97 -22.15
N LEU A 502 7.03 -81.82 -22.69
CA LEU A 502 6.55 -83.02 -21.98
C LEU A 502 7.71 -83.97 -21.64
N ASP A 503 7.88 -84.22 -20.34
CA ASP A 503 8.80 -85.15 -19.70
C ASP A 503 7.99 -85.90 -18.61
N ASP A 504 7.33 -87.00 -19.00
CA ASP A 504 6.31 -87.71 -18.22
C ASP A 504 6.90 -88.33 -16.93
N ASP A 505 8.20 -88.63 -16.91
CA ASP A 505 8.88 -89.28 -15.79
C ASP A 505 9.94 -88.42 -15.07
N GLN A 506 10.18 -87.21 -15.58
CA GLN A 506 11.03 -86.15 -15.02
C GLN A 506 12.50 -86.56 -14.91
N ASP A 507 13.01 -87.29 -15.90
CA ASP A 507 14.39 -87.73 -15.97
C ASP A 507 15.31 -86.77 -16.73
N THR A 508 14.76 -85.65 -17.23
CA THR A 508 15.36 -84.57 -18.02
C THR A 508 15.50 -84.84 -19.52
N ILE A 509 14.98 -85.97 -20.01
CA ILE A 509 14.89 -86.29 -21.43
C ILE A 509 13.43 -86.16 -21.86
N PRO A 510 13.09 -85.27 -22.81
CA PRO A 510 11.70 -85.12 -23.25
C PRO A 510 11.15 -86.42 -23.85
N ASP A 511 9.87 -86.75 -23.64
CA ASP A 511 9.23 -88.01 -24.08
C ASP A 511 9.51 -88.38 -25.55
N ALA A 512 9.63 -87.36 -26.42
CA ALA A 512 9.89 -87.56 -27.85
C ALA A 512 11.32 -88.03 -28.18
N GLN A 513 12.23 -87.92 -27.22
CA GLN A 513 13.65 -88.24 -27.29
C GLN A 513 14.05 -89.32 -26.28
N ASP A 514 13.10 -89.74 -25.44
CA ASP A 514 13.29 -90.71 -24.38
C ASP A 514 13.05 -92.14 -24.89
N VAL A 515 14.02 -93.03 -24.65
CA VAL A 515 13.91 -94.47 -24.95
C VAL A 515 13.05 -95.23 -23.91
N CYS A 516 12.79 -94.62 -22.75
CA CYS A 516 11.88 -95.07 -21.73
C CYS A 516 10.95 -93.95 -21.19
N PRO A 517 10.00 -93.42 -22.00
CA PRO A 517 9.16 -92.24 -21.68
C PRO A 517 8.30 -92.26 -20.39
N ALA A 518 8.39 -93.30 -19.57
CA ALA A 518 7.61 -93.44 -18.34
C ALA A 518 8.44 -94.06 -17.18
N VAL A 519 9.74 -94.30 -17.38
CA VAL A 519 10.64 -94.91 -16.40
C VAL A 519 11.97 -94.16 -16.41
N PRO A 520 12.30 -93.40 -15.34
CA PRO A 520 13.45 -92.50 -15.40
C PRO A 520 14.77 -93.20 -15.69
N ASP A 521 15.40 -92.88 -16.82
CA ASP A 521 16.72 -93.37 -17.24
C ASP A 521 17.57 -92.25 -17.90
N PRO A 522 18.13 -91.31 -17.11
CA PRO A 522 18.85 -90.15 -17.64
C PRO A 522 20.10 -90.49 -18.49
N ASP A 523 20.56 -91.74 -18.46
CA ASP A 523 21.67 -92.23 -19.27
C ASP A 523 21.26 -92.87 -20.61
N GLN A 524 19.95 -93.06 -20.84
CA GLN A 524 19.34 -93.48 -22.11
C GLN A 524 20.03 -94.71 -22.70
N ALA A 525 20.35 -95.67 -21.82
CA ALA A 525 21.14 -96.82 -22.18
C ALA A 525 20.27 -97.79 -22.99
N ASP A 526 20.63 -98.06 -24.23
CA ASP A 526 19.96 -98.99 -25.15
C ASP A 526 21.05 -99.92 -25.72
N GLN A 527 21.13 -101.13 -25.15
CA GLN A 527 22.27 -102.04 -25.34
C GLN A 527 22.19 -102.82 -26.66
N ASP A 528 21.00 -103.19 -27.13
CA ASP A 528 20.79 -103.92 -28.38
C ASP A 528 20.43 -103.01 -29.57
N GLY A 529 20.05 -101.75 -29.30
CA GLY A 529 19.77 -100.72 -30.27
C GLY A 529 18.40 -100.83 -30.91
N ASP A 530 17.42 -101.47 -30.26
CA ASP A 530 16.07 -101.66 -30.80
C ASP A 530 15.13 -100.45 -30.59
N GLY A 531 15.57 -99.46 -29.78
CA GLY A 531 14.85 -98.24 -29.47
C GLY A 531 14.02 -98.30 -28.18
N VAL A 532 14.11 -99.37 -27.40
CA VAL A 532 13.59 -99.47 -26.03
C VAL A 532 14.77 -99.42 -25.07
N GLY A 533 14.75 -98.51 -24.08
CA GLY A 533 15.85 -98.38 -23.14
C GLY A 533 15.95 -99.55 -22.16
N ASN A 534 17.17 -99.86 -21.72
CA ASN A 534 17.47 -100.95 -20.78
C ASN A 534 16.61 -100.90 -19.49
N ALA A 535 16.16 -99.71 -19.08
CA ALA A 535 15.33 -99.52 -17.90
C ALA A 535 13.88 -100.02 -18.08
N CYS A 536 13.39 -100.07 -19.32
CA CYS A 536 12.04 -100.47 -19.70
C CYS A 536 12.00 -101.60 -20.74
N ASP A 537 13.15 -102.21 -21.04
CA ASP A 537 13.30 -103.36 -21.94
C ASP A 537 13.31 -104.70 -21.19
N ASP A 538 12.58 -105.68 -21.72
CA ASP A 538 12.45 -107.03 -21.19
C ASP A 538 13.50 -108.02 -21.78
N ASP A 539 14.27 -107.63 -22.82
CA ASP A 539 15.32 -108.42 -23.49
C ASP A 539 16.54 -107.54 -23.86
N ILE A 540 17.29 -107.11 -22.85
CA ILE A 540 18.27 -106.01 -22.95
C ILE A 540 19.40 -106.24 -23.97
N ASP A 541 19.72 -107.50 -24.30
CA ASP A 541 20.77 -107.80 -25.29
C ASP A 541 20.25 -108.31 -26.63
N GLY A 542 18.93 -108.40 -26.80
CA GLY A 542 18.27 -108.78 -28.05
C GLY A 542 18.63 -110.19 -28.52
N ASP A 543 19.04 -111.09 -27.63
CA ASP A 543 19.38 -112.48 -27.96
C ASP A 543 18.16 -113.41 -28.08
N GLY A 544 16.98 -112.91 -27.69
CA GLY A 544 15.69 -113.57 -27.77
C GLY A 544 15.29 -114.31 -26.48
N LEU A 545 16.04 -114.17 -25.39
CA LEU A 545 15.70 -114.66 -24.06
C LEU A 545 15.39 -113.48 -23.13
N LEU A 546 14.19 -113.46 -22.56
CA LEU A 546 13.82 -112.42 -21.59
C LEU A 546 14.80 -112.38 -20.41
N ASN A 547 15.04 -111.17 -19.90
CA ASN A 547 15.98 -110.88 -18.81
C ASN A 547 15.80 -111.79 -17.58
N ASP A 548 14.57 -112.23 -17.30
CA ASP A 548 14.22 -113.04 -16.13
C ASP A 548 14.61 -114.53 -16.27
N VAL A 549 14.84 -115.00 -17.49
CA VAL A 549 15.23 -116.37 -17.82
C VAL A 549 16.60 -116.48 -18.45
N ASP A 550 17.23 -115.36 -18.80
CA ASP A 550 18.60 -115.33 -19.28
C ASP A 550 19.64 -115.30 -18.14
N ALA A 551 20.67 -116.12 -18.26
CA ALA A 551 21.77 -116.18 -17.31
C ALA A 551 22.78 -115.05 -17.53
N CYS A 552 22.79 -114.43 -18.70
CA CYS A 552 23.71 -113.36 -19.07
C CYS A 552 22.99 -112.18 -19.75
N PRO A 553 22.05 -111.46 -19.08
CA PRO A 553 21.11 -110.50 -19.72
C PRO A 553 21.71 -109.24 -20.37
N LEU A 554 23.04 -109.18 -20.53
CA LEU A 554 23.77 -108.05 -21.13
C LEU A 554 24.78 -108.52 -22.19
N ASP A 555 24.83 -109.83 -22.50
CA ASP A 555 25.79 -110.42 -23.43
C ASP A 555 25.08 -111.21 -24.55
N PRO A 556 24.93 -110.61 -25.75
CA PRO A 556 24.16 -111.17 -26.86
C PRO A 556 24.77 -112.43 -27.48
N ARG A 557 25.87 -112.94 -26.91
CA ARG A 557 26.59 -114.12 -27.38
C ARG A 557 26.42 -115.32 -26.45
N LEU A 558 25.72 -115.17 -25.31
CA LEU A 558 25.65 -116.19 -24.26
C LEU A 558 24.22 -116.66 -23.90
N SER A 559 23.42 -116.94 -24.91
CA SER A 559 22.11 -117.61 -24.78
C SER A 559 22.22 -119.08 -24.29
N CYS A 560 22.32 -119.35 -22.99
CA CYS A 560 22.43 -120.71 -22.45
C CYS A 560 21.20 -121.16 -21.64
N PRO A 561 20.31 -121.98 -22.22
CA PRO A 561 19.21 -122.58 -21.48
C PRO A 561 19.69 -123.82 -20.70
N ASN A 562 20.32 -123.57 -19.55
CA ASN A 562 20.41 -124.47 -18.39
C ASN A 562 21.29 -125.77 -18.48
N PRO A 563 21.62 -126.40 -17.33
CA PRO A 563 22.99 -126.76 -16.94
C PRO A 563 23.25 -128.27 -17.08
N ILE A 564 24.54 -128.70 -17.14
CA ILE A 564 25.09 -129.99 -16.66
C ILE A 564 26.47 -130.27 -17.36
N PHE A 565 27.56 -130.29 -16.57
CA PHE A 565 28.97 -130.70 -16.86
C PHE A 565 29.72 -129.90 -17.96
N ASP A 566 30.92 -129.34 -17.81
CA ASP A 566 32.01 -129.50 -16.84
C ASP A 566 33.02 -128.32 -16.99
N VAL A 567 33.43 -127.73 -15.86
CA VAL A 567 34.80 -127.28 -15.50
C VAL A 567 35.50 -126.21 -16.35
N ASP A 568 35.24 -124.94 -16.04
CA ASP A 568 36.12 -124.09 -15.18
C ASP A 568 35.59 -122.63 -15.16
N CYS A 569 34.52 -122.42 -14.39
CA CYS A 569 34.27 -121.14 -13.72
C CYS A 569 34.43 -121.40 -12.21
N ALA A 570 35.57 -121.02 -11.64
CA ALA A 570 35.66 -120.05 -10.55
C ALA A 570 36.87 -120.24 -9.61
N TYR A 571 37.28 -119.08 -9.08
CA TYR A 571 37.96 -118.84 -7.80
C TYR A 571 39.49 -118.72 -7.72
N GLY A 572 39.89 -117.47 -7.41
CA GLY A 572 41.19 -117.05 -6.91
C GLY A 572 41.32 -115.53 -7.03
N ALA A 573 40.40 -114.74 -6.48
CA ALA A 573 40.48 -114.20 -5.12
C ALA A 573 41.82 -113.50 -4.81
N GLY A 574 41.77 -112.18 -4.61
CA GLY A 574 42.49 -111.56 -3.49
C GLY A 574 43.45 -110.41 -3.81
N SER A 575 42.99 -109.22 -3.41
CA SER A 575 43.73 -108.12 -2.77
C SER A 575 44.70 -107.31 -3.65
N SER A 576 44.29 -106.11 -4.08
CA SER A 576 44.38 -104.81 -3.37
C SER A 576 45.64 -104.05 -3.82
N SER A 577 45.61 -102.85 -4.35
CA SER A 577 44.65 -101.74 -4.29
C SER A 577 44.93 -100.83 -5.48
N ASP A 578 43.91 -100.37 -6.18
CA ASP A 578 43.76 -99.00 -6.67
C ASP A 578 42.52 -98.97 -7.58
N PHE A 579 41.78 -97.87 -7.51
CA PHE A 579 40.44 -97.63 -8.09
C PHE A 579 39.29 -98.21 -7.24
N THR A 580 38.33 -97.44 -6.73
CA THR A 580 37.91 -96.05 -6.97
C THR A 580 37.13 -95.52 -5.74
N PRO A 581 36.07 -94.71 -5.86
CA PRO A 581 36.02 -93.27 -5.66
C PRO A 581 35.10 -92.95 -4.46
N ALA A 582 35.01 -91.69 -4.01
CA ALA A 582 33.83 -91.31 -3.23
C ALA A 582 33.72 -89.80 -3.08
N ALA A 583 32.57 -89.33 -3.52
CA ALA A 583 31.65 -88.57 -2.68
C ALA A 583 32.11 -87.17 -2.25
N MET A 584 31.63 -86.19 -3.03
CA MET A 584 31.06 -84.98 -2.46
C MET A 584 29.74 -85.36 -1.77
N ALA A 585 29.75 -85.53 -0.45
CA ALA A 585 28.59 -85.25 0.39
C ALA A 585 28.98 -84.99 1.84
N SER A 586 28.71 -83.76 2.26
CA SER A 586 28.44 -83.30 3.62
C SER A 586 29.59 -83.18 4.62
N ILE A 587 29.48 -82.14 5.46
CA ILE A 587 29.59 -82.16 6.94
C ILE A 587 30.37 -80.96 7.52
N LEU A 588 29.60 -80.14 8.25
CA LEU A 588 29.91 -79.39 9.48
C LEU A 588 30.73 -78.09 9.40
N ALA A 589 29.96 -77.01 9.28
CA ALA A 589 30.12 -75.87 10.16
C ALA A 589 29.83 -76.26 11.63
N GLY A 590 30.68 -75.83 12.56
CA GLY A 590 30.45 -76.00 13.99
C GLY A 590 31.50 -75.32 14.87
N LEU A 591 31.01 -74.34 15.65
CA LEU A 591 31.62 -73.65 16.79
C LEU A 591 32.57 -72.48 16.46
N ALA A 592 32.46 -71.29 17.07
CA ALA A 592 31.77 -70.98 18.33
C ALA A 592 31.66 -69.45 18.58
N LEU A 593 30.53 -69.11 19.21
CA LEU A 593 30.31 -68.14 20.31
C LEU A 593 30.29 -66.60 20.09
N PHE A 594 29.13 -66.06 20.53
CA PHE A 594 28.89 -64.83 21.32
C PHE A 594 28.94 -63.47 20.59
N THR A 595 27.97 -62.53 20.68
CA THR A 595 26.90 -62.31 21.66
C THR A 595 25.82 -61.32 21.17
N ARG A 596 24.56 -61.75 21.27
CA ARG A 596 23.35 -61.03 21.76
C ARG A 596 23.41 -59.52 22.11
N ARG A 597 22.51 -58.71 21.51
CA ARG A 597 21.30 -58.01 22.08
C ARG A 597 20.95 -56.77 21.24
N ARG A 598 19.80 -56.74 20.54
CA ARG A 598 18.48 -56.17 20.96
C ARG A 598 18.57 -54.80 21.68
N SER A 599 18.10 -53.72 21.04
CA SER A 599 16.75 -53.16 21.27
C SER A 599 16.61 -51.73 20.72
N MET A 600 15.62 -51.56 19.84
CA MET A 600 14.71 -50.42 19.71
C MET A 600 14.56 -49.54 20.97
N ARG A 601 14.39 -48.21 20.85
CA ARG A 601 13.12 -47.48 20.55
C ARG A 601 13.15 -46.01 21.01
N ARG A 602 12.63 -45.13 20.14
CA ARG A 602 11.63 -44.05 20.37
C ARG A 602 11.96 -42.72 21.09
N SER A 603 11.66 -41.66 20.33
CA SER A 603 10.71 -40.56 20.60
C SER A 603 11.12 -39.30 21.39
N ALA A 604 11.10 -38.19 20.63
CA ALA A 604 10.21 -37.02 20.76
C ALA A 604 10.49 -35.87 21.77
N SER A 605 10.27 -34.67 21.20
CA SER A 605 9.57 -33.50 21.77
C SER A 605 10.35 -32.46 22.60
N ARG A 606 10.57 -31.31 21.95
CA ARG A 606 10.06 -29.96 22.28
C ARG A 606 10.49 -29.28 23.61
N THR A 607 10.83 -27.99 23.44
CA THR A 607 10.54 -26.80 24.28
C THR A 607 11.65 -26.16 25.15
N ALA A 608 11.75 -24.84 24.97
CA ALA A 608 12.04 -23.75 25.94
C ALA A 608 13.48 -23.42 26.38
N ARG A 609 14.00 -22.32 25.81
CA ARG A 609 14.33 -21.03 26.47
C ARG A 609 14.72 -21.07 27.97
N SER A 610 15.95 -20.68 28.32
CA SER A 610 16.26 -19.66 29.37
C SER A 610 17.77 -19.55 29.71
N THR A 611 18.28 -18.32 29.62
CA THR A 611 19.29 -17.64 30.47
C THR A 611 20.78 -18.05 30.56
N ARG A 612 21.60 -17.03 30.23
CA ARG A 612 22.85 -16.54 30.88
C ARG A 612 24.09 -17.43 30.89
N ARG A 613 25.10 -17.01 30.11
CA ARG A 613 26.25 -16.27 30.66
C ARG A 613 26.93 -15.43 29.60
#